data_AF-B1MNC7-F1
#
_entry.id   AF-B1MNC7-F1
#
_cell.length_a   1.000
_cell.length_b   1.000
_cell.length_c   1.000
_cell.angle_alpha   90.00
_cell.angle_beta   90.00
_cell.angle_gamma   90.00
#
_symmetry.space_group_name_H-M   'P 1'
#
loop_
_entity.id
_entity.type
_entity.pdbx_description
1 polymer ?
#
loop_
_entity_poly.entity_id
_entity_poly.type
_entity_poly.pdbx_seq_one_letter_code
_entity_poly.pdbx_strand_id
1 'polypeptide(L)'
;MSETARAAVAYLAALNVLGKAAPAAKEAVKAELVQGDGLAGFIDGHKVGTATWVTSNRVATVADEAGFVQWVKDHCGETEIVEVVREAFRKHLLVNALEQDGQVWLRGEVCPYVVFEQLKEPYVKITPTKDAAEIVSNALASGRLSLDGTVKALESNIIDAEVES
;
A
#
# COMPACT_ATOMS: atom_id res chain seq x y z
N MET A 1 28.14 2.45 24.46
CA MET A 1 27.18 2.11 23.39
C MET A 1 27.19 0.60 23.23
N SER A 2 26.05 -0.09 23.31
CA SER A 2 26.04 -1.55 23.33
C SER A 2 26.23 -2.15 21.92
N GLU A 3 26.94 -3.28 21.87
CA GLU A 3 27.07 -4.11 20.67
C GLU A 3 25.70 -4.67 20.24
N THR A 4 24.82 -4.90 21.22
CA THR A 4 23.44 -5.37 21.04
C THR A 4 22.60 -4.40 20.22
N ALA A 5 22.72 -3.09 20.44
CA ALA A 5 21.99 -2.08 19.67
C ALA A 5 22.48 -1.99 18.22
N ARG A 6 23.80 -2.11 17.99
CA ARG A 6 24.36 -2.14 16.61
C ARG A 6 23.90 -3.37 15.83
N ALA A 7 23.87 -4.54 16.48
CA ALA A 7 23.33 -5.76 15.90
C ALA A 7 21.83 -5.63 15.59
N ALA A 8 21.06 -4.99 16.48
CA ALA A 8 19.64 -4.73 16.25
C ALA A 8 19.40 -3.78 15.05
N VAL A 9 20.25 -2.77 14.84
CA VAL A 9 20.19 -1.91 13.62
C VAL A 9 20.48 -2.73 12.36
N ALA A 10 21.48 -3.60 12.38
CA ALA A 10 21.80 -4.48 11.25
C ALA A 10 20.64 -5.44 10.93
N TYR A 11 20.03 -6.02 11.96
CA TYR A 11 18.87 -6.89 11.84
C TYR A 11 17.65 -6.15 11.28
N LEU A 12 17.36 -4.94 11.76
CA LEU A 12 16.29 -4.09 11.23
C LEU A 12 16.51 -3.72 9.76
N ALA A 13 17.76 -3.44 9.36
CA ALA A 13 18.09 -3.16 7.98
C ALA A 13 17.81 -4.37 7.06
N ALA A 14 18.24 -5.56 7.47
CA ALA A 14 17.97 -6.80 6.74
C ALA A 14 16.47 -7.12 6.63
N LEU A 15 15.71 -6.95 7.72
CA LEU A 15 14.26 -7.19 7.68
C LEU A 15 13.51 -6.18 6.82
N ASN A 16 13.97 -4.93 6.77
CA ASN A 16 13.37 -3.92 5.91
C ASN A 16 13.56 -4.27 4.43
N VAL A 17 14.74 -4.79 4.05
CA VAL A 17 14.99 -5.34 2.69
C VAL A 17 14.04 -6.51 2.38
N LEU A 18 13.74 -7.34 3.38
CA LEU A 18 12.83 -8.49 3.25
C LEU A 18 11.34 -8.13 3.41
N GLY A 19 10.99 -6.85 3.60
CA GLY A 19 9.60 -6.40 3.80
C GLY A 19 8.95 -6.88 5.10
N LYS A 20 9.73 -7.25 6.12
CA LYS A 20 9.24 -7.81 7.40
C LYS A 20 9.28 -6.77 8.52
N ALA A 21 8.23 -6.76 9.35
CA ALA A 21 8.16 -5.90 10.53
C ALA A 21 8.83 -6.54 11.75
N ALA A 22 9.57 -5.76 12.53
CA ALA A 22 10.17 -6.19 13.80
C ALA A 22 10.02 -5.11 14.90
N PRO A 23 8.83 -5.02 15.54
CA PRO A 23 8.56 -4.01 16.56
C PRO A 23 9.49 -4.12 17.77
N ALA A 24 9.82 -5.33 18.22
CA ALA A 24 10.72 -5.54 19.37
C ALA A 24 12.14 -5.02 19.11
N ALA A 25 12.68 -5.24 17.91
CA ALA A 25 14.00 -4.73 17.55
C ALA A 25 14.01 -3.20 17.40
N LYS A 26 12.90 -2.60 16.94
CA LYS A 26 12.74 -1.14 16.90
C LYS A 26 12.74 -0.53 18.30
N GLU A 27 12.00 -1.10 19.24
CA GLU A 27 11.98 -0.62 20.63
C GLU A 27 13.34 -0.78 21.33
N ALA A 28 14.06 -1.89 21.07
CA ALA A 28 15.41 -2.09 21.59
C ALA A 28 16.40 -1.03 21.08
N VAL A 29 16.38 -0.72 19.77
CA VAL A 29 17.22 0.36 19.21
C VAL A 29 16.81 1.72 19.78
N LYS A 30 15.51 1.99 19.91
CA LYS A 30 14.99 3.25 20.45
C LYS A 30 15.39 3.50 21.91
N ALA A 31 15.44 2.45 22.74
CA ALA A 31 15.85 2.55 24.14
C ALA A 31 17.33 2.96 24.31
N GLU A 32 18.18 2.62 23.34
CA GLU A 32 19.62 2.92 23.37
C GLU A 32 20.05 4.11 22.51
N LEU A 33 19.19 4.57 21.58
CA LEU A 33 19.50 5.65 20.66
C LEU A 33 19.37 7.01 21.36
N VAL A 34 20.48 7.74 21.46
CA VAL A 34 20.51 9.12 21.99
C VAL A 34 19.95 10.09 20.94
N GLN A 35 19.10 11.03 21.36
CA GLN A 35 18.58 12.08 20.47
C GLN A 35 19.71 12.93 19.91
N GLY A 36 19.70 13.14 18.59
CA GLY A 36 20.72 13.89 17.86
C GLY A 36 21.84 13.03 17.25
N ASP A 37 22.01 11.78 17.69
CA ASP A 37 23.02 10.87 17.17
C ASP A 37 22.44 9.80 16.24
N GLY A 38 23.30 9.31 15.33
CA GLY A 38 23.01 8.19 14.44
C GLY A 38 23.72 6.92 14.90
N LEU A 39 23.00 5.79 14.95
CA LEU A 39 23.55 4.48 15.26
C LEU A 39 23.68 3.63 13.99
N ALA A 40 24.90 3.25 13.63
CA ALA A 40 25.15 2.38 12.47
C ALA A 40 25.14 0.89 12.85
N GLY A 41 24.52 0.07 12.00
CA GLY A 41 24.56 -1.39 12.06
C GLY A 41 25.48 -1.95 10.98
N PHE A 42 26.20 -3.03 11.31
CA PHE A 42 27.19 -3.65 10.44
C PHE A 42 26.94 -5.16 10.31
N ILE A 43 27.23 -5.72 9.14
CA ILE A 43 27.31 -7.17 8.87
C ILE A 43 28.65 -7.39 8.16
N ASP A 44 29.47 -8.32 8.66
CA ASP A 44 30.79 -8.64 8.11
C ASP A 44 31.68 -7.41 7.88
N GLY A 45 31.66 -6.46 8.81
CA GLY A 45 32.41 -5.19 8.72
C GLY A 45 31.83 -4.14 7.77
N HIS A 46 30.77 -4.46 7.02
CA HIS A 46 30.10 -3.55 6.10
C HIS A 46 28.91 -2.88 6.77
N LYS A 47 28.82 -1.56 6.63
CA LYS A 47 27.66 -0.79 7.13
C LYS A 47 26.43 -1.14 6.32
N VAL A 48 25.40 -1.67 6.97
CA VAL A 48 24.15 -2.10 6.31
C VAL A 48 22.96 -1.19 6.62
N GLY A 49 23.06 -0.33 7.63
CA GLY A 49 21.98 0.58 8.00
C GLY A 49 22.38 1.61 9.04
N THR A 50 21.55 2.66 9.18
CA THR A 50 21.68 3.67 10.25
C THR A 50 20.31 3.92 10.86
N ALA A 51 20.21 3.90 12.19
CA ALA A 51 19.05 4.38 12.93
C ALA A 51 19.30 5.83 13.38
N THR A 52 18.32 6.71 13.19
CA THR A 52 18.36 8.13 13.59
C THR A 52 17.00 8.53 14.15
N TRP A 53 16.98 9.54 15.02
CA TRP A 53 15.73 10.18 15.43
C TRP A 53 15.22 11.10 14.32
N VAL A 54 13.96 10.89 13.92
CA VAL A 54 13.24 11.82 13.05
C VAL A 54 12.22 12.55 13.91
N THR A 55 12.36 13.86 14.06
CA THR A 55 11.31 14.69 14.67
C THR A 55 10.09 14.66 13.78
N SER A 56 8.94 14.29 14.34
CA SER A 56 7.66 14.35 13.64
C SER A 56 7.36 15.80 13.27
N ASN A 57 7.30 16.10 11.98
CA ASN A 57 6.75 17.37 11.52
C ASN A 57 5.30 17.45 12.01
N ARG A 58 4.96 18.52 12.73
CA ARG A 58 3.57 18.76 13.13
C ARG A 58 2.78 19.05 11.86
N VAL A 59 1.89 18.14 11.51
CA VAL A 59 0.92 18.33 10.42
C VAL A 59 -0.28 19.05 11.05
N ALA A 60 -0.56 20.27 10.60
CA ALA A 60 -1.80 20.94 10.94
C ALA A 60 -2.93 20.34 10.11
N THR A 61 -4.05 20.03 10.74
CA THR A 61 -5.26 19.55 10.08
C THR A 61 -6.41 20.48 10.44
N VAL A 62 -7.23 20.84 9.45
CA VAL A 62 -8.46 21.59 9.70
C VAL A 62 -9.44 20.67 10.43
N ALA A 63 -9.86 21.07 11.63
CA ALA A 63 -10.77 20.29 12.47
C ALA A 63 -12.25 20.61 12.18
N ASP A 64 -12.53 21.86 11.84
CA ASP A 64 -13.84 22.35 11.42
C ASP A 64 -13.67 23.13 10.12
N GLU A 65 -14.10 22.52 9.03
CA GLU A 65 -14.00 23.10 7.70
C GLU A 65 -14.82 24.39 7.59
N ALA A 66 -16.00 24.43 8.21
CA ALA A 66 -16.90 25.57 8.11
C ALA A 66 -16.36 26.80 8.87
N GLY A 67 -15.90 26.60 10.11
CA GLY A 67 -15.27 27.65 10.90
C GLY A 67 -13.97 28.16 10.30
N PHE A 68 -13.15 27.26 9.72
CA PHE A 68 -11.92 27.63 9.02
C PHE A 68 -12.20 28.47 7.78
N VAL A 69 -13.15 28.05 6.94
CA VAL A 69 -13.58 28.81 5.76
C VAL A 69 -14.09 30.20 6.14
N GLN A 70 -14.89 30.31 7.21
CA GLN A 70 -15.36 31.61 7.69
C GLN A 70 -14.19 32.50 8.16
N TRP A 71 -13.26 31.95 8.92
CA TRP A 71 -12.07 32.69 9.36
C TRP A 71 -11.21 33.18 8.20
N VAL A 72 -11.00 32.35 7.17
CA VAL A 72 -10.26 32.70 5.95
C VAL A 72 -10.94 33.83 5.18
N LYS A 73 -12.28 33.79 5.04
CA LYS A 73 -13.05 34.90 4.44
C LYS A 73 -12.82 36.22 5.18
N ASP A 74 -12.82 36.15 6.50
CA ASP A 74 -12.75 37.34 7.36
C ASP A 74 -11.33 37.93 7.45
N HIS A 75 -10.28 37.12 7.23
CA HIS A 75 -8.90 37.51 7.54
C HIS A 75 -7.90 37.41 6.38
N CYS A 76 -8.16 36.64 5.33
CA CYS A 76 -7.18 36.35 4.28
C CYS A 76 -7.46 37.04 2.94
N GLY A 77 -8.65 37.62 2.74
CA GLY A 77 -9.00 38.37 1.53
C GLY A 77 -9.12 37.55 0.25
N GLU A 78 -8.97 36.22 0.34
CA GLU A 78 -9.09 35.28 -0.77
C GLU A 78 -10.51 34.67 -0.76
N THR A 79 -11.31 35.00 -1.76
CA THR A 79 -12.77 34.74 -1.76
C THR A 79 -13.22 33.71 -2.78
N GLU A 80 -12.32 33.08 -3.53
CA GLU A 80 -12.72 31.97 -4.42
C GLU A 80 -12.79 30.67 -3.61
N ILE A 81 -13.98 30.39 -3.09
CA ILE A 81 -14.27 29.13 -2.42
C ILE A 81 -15.03 28.25 -3.40
N VAL A 82 -14.32 27.28 -3.98
CA VAL A 82 -14.91 26.26 -4.83
C VAL A 82 -15.61 25.24 -3.93
N GLU A 83 -16.92 25.11 -4.06
CA GLU A 83 -17.65 24.01 -3.45
C GLU A 83 -17.23 22.70 -4.14
N VAL A 84 -16.39 21.91 -3.46
CA VAL A 84 -15.90 20.63 -3.98
C VAL A 84 -16.51 19.50 -3.18
N VAL A 85 -17.05 18.50 -3.90
CA VAL A 85 -17.42 17.23 -3.28
C VAL A 85 -16.16 16.53 -2.79
N ARG A 86 -16.05 16.33 -1.47
CA ARG A 86 -14.90 15.66 -0.83
C ARG A 86 -14.52 14.38 -1.58
N GLU A 87 -13.25 14.26 -1.96
CA GLU A 87 -12.77 13.19 -2.84
C GLU A 87 -13.10 11.78 -2.31
N ALA A 88 -12.95 11.55 -1.01
CA ALA A 88 -13.29 10.27 -0.38
C ALA A 88 -14.79 9.93 -0.54
N PHE A 89 -15.65 10.93 -0.37
CA PHE A 89 -17.09 10.77 -0.55
C PHE A 89 -17.43 10.58 -2.03
N ARG A 90 -16.82 11.34 -2.94
CA ARG A 90 -16.95 11.16 -4.39
C ARG A 90 -16.59 9.72 -4.80
N LYS A 91 -15.44 9.21 -4.36
CA LYS A 91 -15.02 7.82 -4.63
C LYS A 91 -16.02 6.82 -4.09
N HIS A 92 -16.43 6.97 -2.83
CA HIS A 92 -17.40 6.07 -2.21
C HIS A 92 -18.78 6.11 -2.90
N LEU A 93 -19.23 7.29 -3.32
CA LEU A 93 -20.50 7.48 -4.03
C LEU A 93 -20.45 6.79 -5.40
N LEU A 94 -19.37 6.98 -6.16
CA LEU A 94 -19.21 6.42 -7.50
C LEU A 94 -18.94 4.91 -7.51
N VAL A 95 -18.34 4.34 -6.45
CA VAL A 95 -18.15 2.88 -6.31
C VAL A 95 -19.48 2.13 -6.31
N ASN A 96 -20.55 2.75 -5.81
CA ASN A 96 -21.89 2.16 -5.76
C ASN A 96 -22.80 2.66 -6.88
N ALA A 97 -22.24 3.30 -7.91
CA ALA A 97 -23.02 3.71 -9.07
C ALA A 97 -23.53 2.49 -9.83
N LEU A 98 -24.79 2.53 -10.22
CA LEU A 98 -25.42 1.49 -11.05
C LEU A 98 -25.77 2.07 -12.41
N GLU A 99 -25.56 1.30 -13.46
CA GLU A 99 -26.10 1.62 -14.78
C GLU A 99 -27.36 0.80 -15.02
N GLN A 100 -28.47 1.47 -15.31
CA GLN A 100 -29.73 0.83 -15.68
C GLN A 100 -30.37 1.65 -16.80
N ASP A 101 -30.74 0.99 -17.90
CA ASP A 101 -31.37 1.62 -19.07
C ASP A 101 -30.57 2.82 -19.65
N GLY A 102 -29.24 2.75 -19.59
CA GLY A 102 -28.34 3.82 -20.07
C GLY A 102 -28.31 5.06 -19.17
N GLN A 103 -28.87 4.97 -17.96
CA GLN A 103 -28.83 6.02 -16.94
C GLN A 103 -27.96 5.59 -15.76
N VAL A 104 -27.22 6.54 -15.20
CA VAL A 104 -26.44 6.31 -13.97
C VAL A 104 -27.30 6.61 -12.76
N TRP A 105 -27.44 5.63 -11.88
CA TRP A 105 -28.15 5.72 -10.62
C TRP A 105 -27.14 5.84 -9.47
N LEU A 106 -27.31 6.87 -8.66
CA LEU A 106 -26.56 7.09 -7.43
C LEU A 106 -27.55 7.11 -6.26
N ARG A 107 -27.39 6.22 -5.28
CA ARG A 107 -28.27 6.12 -4.11
C ARG A 107 -29.77 5.95 -4.43
N GLY A 108 -30.09 5.31 -5.56
CA GLY A 108 -31.47 5.10 -5.98
C GLY A 108 -32.11 6.28 -6.70
N GLU A 109 -31.34 7.31 -7.07
CA GLU A 109 -31.78 8.42 -7.91
C GLU A 109 -30.94 8.51 -9.19
N VAL A 110 -31.56 8.94 -10.29
CA VAL A 110 -30.89 9.15 -11.57
C VAL A 110 -29.99 10.40 -11.48
N CYS A 111 -28.70 10.23 -11.76
CA CYS A 111 -27.73 11.32 -11.83
C CYS A 111 -27.31 11.58 -13.28
N PRO A 112 -27.78 12.69 -13.91
CA PRO A 112 -27.47 12.98 -15.32
C PRO A 112 -26.04 13.50 -15.55
N TYR A 113 -25.28 13.75 -14.48
CA TYR A 113 -23.94 14.37 -14.55
C TYR A 113 -22.80 13.36 -14.42
N VAL A 114 -23.12 12.07 -14.31
CA VAL A 114 -22.14 10.98 -14.26
C VAL A 114 -22.38 10.08 -15.45
N VAL A 115 -21.30 9.69 -16.11
CA VAL A 115 -21.31 8.75 -17.23
C VAL A 115 -20.34 7.63 -16.91
N PHE A 116 -20.68 6.39 -17.26
CA PHE A 116 -19.68 5.34 -17.36
C PHE A 116 -18.85 5.61 -18.62
N GLU A 117 -17.53 5.74 -18.45
CA GLU A 117 -16.63 5.75 -19.60
C GLU A 117 -16.76 4.42 -20.34
N GLN A 118 -16.68 4.47 -21.67
CA GLN A 118 -16.85 3.35 -22.58
C GLN A 118 -16.14 2.09 -22.05
N LEU A 119 -16.86 0.96 -22.04
CA LEU A 119 -16.37 -0.36 -21.62
C LEU A 119 -14.92 -0.56 -22.07
N LYS A 120 -14.00 -0.52 -21.12
CA LYS A 120 -12.64 -1.02 -21.36
C LYS A 120 -12.79 -2.46 -21.80
N GLU A 121 -12.11 -2.84 -22.87
CA GLU A 121 -12.14 -4.22 -23.35
C GLU A 121 -11.87 -5.17 -22.17
N PRO A 122 -12.70 -6.22 -22.00
CA PRO A 122 -12.54 -7.15 -20.90
C PRO A 122 -11.12 -7.72 -20.91
N TYR A 123 -10.39 -7.53 -19.80
CA TYR A 123 -9.01 -7.94 -19.67
C TYR A 123 -8.85 -8.98 -18.56
N VAL A 124 -7.94 -9.93 -18.77
CA VAL A 124 -7.58 -10.91 -17.75
C VAL A 124 -6.64 -10.25 -16.75
N LYS A 125 -7.08 -10.13 -15.49
CA LYS A 125 -6.23 -9.71 -14.38
C LYS A 125 -5.74 -10.93 -13.61
N ILE A 126 -4.45 -11.22 -13.69
CA ILE A 126 -3.80 -12.22 -12.83
C ILE A 126 -3.37 -11.52 -11.54
N THR A 127 -3.88 -11.97 -10.40
CA THR A 127 -3.45 -11.50 -9.08
C THR A 127 -2.71 -12.65 -8.39
N PRO A 128 -1.36 -12.59 -8.28
CA PRO A 128 -0.61 -13.64 -7.61
C PRO A 128 -1.01 -13.74 -6.14
N THR A 129 -1.04 -14.97 -5.61
CA THR A 129 -1.17 -15.21 -4.17
C THR A 129 0.10 -14.76 -3.44
N LYS A 130 0.02 -14.61 -2.12
CA LYS A 130 1.17 -14.18 -1.29
C LYS A 130 2.40 -15.10 -1.47
N ASP A 131 2.14 -16.39 -1.71
CA ASP A 131 3.18 -17.41 -1.82
C ASP A 131 3.61 -17.69 -3.28
N ALA A 132 3.01 -17.00 -4.25
CA ALA A 132 3.26 -17.24 -5.67
C ALA A 132 4.73 -17.07 -6.05
N ALA A 133 5.42 -16.09 -5.46
CA ALA A 133 6.84 -15.85 -5.73
C ALA A 133 7.73 -17.04 -5.30
N GLU A 134 7.43 -17.63 -4.14
CA GLU A 134 8.19 -18.76 -3.61
C GLU A 134 7.93 -20.03 -4.43
N ILE A 135 6.67 -20.29 -4.76
CA ILE A 135 6.27 -21.45 -5.58
C ILE A 135 6.90 -21.36 -6.98
N VAL A 136 6.87 -20.19 -7.62
CA VAL A 136 7.44 -19.97 -8.96
C VAL A 136 8.96 -20.10 -8.92
N SER A 137 9.63 -19.53 -7.91
CA SER A 137 11.08 -19.67 -7.74
C SER A 137 11.50 -21.14 -7.58
N ASN A 138 10.76 -21.90 -6.77
CA ASN A 138 11.01 -23.33 -6.57
C ASN A 138 10.74 -24.14 -7.85
N ALA A 139 9.70 -23.80 -8.61
CA ALA A 139 9.37 -24.46 -9.87
C ALA A 139 10.42 -24.18 -10.96
N LEU A 140 10.93 -22.95 -11.05
CA LEU A 140 12.04 -22.57 -11.94
C LEU A 140 13.33 -23.30 -11.57
N ALA A 141 13.71 -23.27 -10.29
CA ALA A 141 14.95 -23.89 -9.81
C ALA A 141 14.96 -25.42 -9.97
N SER A 142 13.79 -26.07 -9.88
CA SER A 142 13.63 -27.51 -10.08
C SER A 142 13.36 -27.91 -11.54
N GLY A 143 13.38 -26.95 -12.49
CA GLY A 143 13.13 -27.21 -13.91
C GLY A 143 11.69 -27.62 -14.24
N ARG A 144 10.76 -27.44 -13.29
CA ARG A 144 9.32 -27.69 -13.45
C ARG A 144 8.60 -26.56 -14.20
N LEU A 145 9.20 -25.37 -14.23
CA LEU A 145 8.73 -24.23 -15.01
C LEU A 145 9.88 -23.75 -15.90
N SER A 146 9.59 -23.46 -17.17
CA SER A 146 10.52 -22.84 -18.10
C SER A 146 10.03 -21.45 -18.50
N LEU A 147 10.97 -20.52 -18.71
CA LEU A 147 10.68 -19.12 -19.07
C LEU A 147 10.25 -18.94 -20.53
N ASP A 148 10.33 -19.99 -21.35
CA ASP A 148 9.85 -20.03 -22.72
C ASP A 148 8.33 -20.27 -22.83
N GLY A 149 7.62 -20.30 -21.70
CA GLY A 149 6.17 -20.49 -21.64
C GLY A 149 5.73 -21.95 -21.69
N THR A 150 6.66 -22.92 -21.77
CA THR A 150 6.31 -24.33 -21.61
C THR A 150 6.25 -24.73 -20.15
N VAL A 151 5.04 -25.01 -19.66
CA VAL A 151 4.85 -25.80 -18.45
C VAL A 151 5.06 -27.26 -18.85
N LYS A 152 6.15 -27.89 -18.40
CA LYS A 152 6.27 -29.36 -18.52
C LYS A 152 5.15 -29.96 -17.68
N ALA A 153 4.24 -30.63 -18.36
CA ALA A 153 3.04 -31.20 -17.76
C ALA A 153 3.36 -31.96 -16.47
N LEU A 154 2.67 -31.60 -15.40
CA LEU A 154 2.54 -32.44 -14.22
C LEU A 154 1.75 -33.68 -14.64
N GLU A 155 2.44 -34.74 -15.04
CA GLU A 155 1.83 -36.06 -14.96
C GLU A 155 1.63 -36.40 -13.48
N SER A 156 0.39 -36.75 -13.15
CA SER A 156 -0.13 -37.29 -11.89
C SER A 156 -0.41 -36.32 -10.72
N ASN A 157 -1.71 -35.98 -10.60
CA ASN A 157 -2.52 -35.66 -9.40
C ASN A 157 -3.21 -34.28 -9.39
N ILE A 158 -3.89 -33.91 -10.47
CA ILE A 158 -5.02 -32.97 -10.38
C ILE A 158 -6.25 -33.80 -10.06
N ILE A 159 -6.68 -33.68 -8.80
CA ILE A 159 -7.94 -34.16 -8.26
C ILE A 159 -9.05 -33.35 -8.96
N ASP A 160 -10.08 -34.06 -9.42
CA ASP A 160 -11.28 -33.50 -10.03
C ASP A 160 -11.85 -32.33 -9.20
N ALA A 161 -12.10 -31.20 -9.87
CA ALA A 161 -13.00 -30.18 -9.37
C ALA A 161 -14.18 -30.13 -10.33
N GLU A 162 -15.28 -30.72 -9.88
CA GLU A 162 -16.58 -30.73 -10.54
C GLU A 162 -17.01 -29.32 -10.95
N VAL A 163 -17.45 -29.20 -12.20
CA VAL A 163 -18.21 -28.04 -12.68
C VAL A 163 -19.66 -28.31 -12.30
N GLU A 164 -20.14 -27.71 -11.21
CA GLU A 164 -21.58 -27.56 -11.01
C GLU A 164 -22.11 -26.45 -11.93
N SER A 165 -23.20 -26.81 -12.61
CA SER A 165 -23.95 -26.10 -13.66
C SER A 165 -24.51 -24.74 -13.25
#